data_AF-A0A7S2XT40-F1
#
_entry.id   AF-A0A7S2XT40-F1
#
_cell.length_a   1.000
_cell.length_b   1.000
_cell.length_c   1.000
_cell.angle_alpha   90.00
_cell.angle_beta   90.00
_cell.angle_gamma   90.00
#
_symmetry.space_group_name_H-M   'P 1'
#
loop_
_entity.id
_entity.type
_entity.pdbx_description
1 polymer ?
#
loop_
_entity_poly.entity_id
_entity_poly.type
_entity_poly.pdbx_seq_one_letter_code
_entity_poly.pdbx_strand_id
1 'polypeptide(L)'
;VDETNGMTLFDGGYDRALSGITCFKQYAVACGREGGIPRVWVMKYDNNDDSINTCSSKVCNFDQLTFDETAYDVGLGSHYEYDTSDLVIGYDSLITPLSTLKIDMSHDSMNEGERVVLKSKAVPGYNKDEYGCDRITVKSRDGTTDIPISLVYRKDVMEQHLHEGVPIPTHLYGYGSYGACMEASFRATRLPLLDRGMVYIIAHVRGG
;
A
#
# COMPACT_ATOMS: atom_id res chain seq x y z
N VAL A 1 -19.98 18.59 23.61
CA VAL A 1 -19.12 17.72 22.77
C VAL A 1 -19.35 16.34 23.30
N ASP A 2 -20.44 15.74 22.83
CA ASP A 2 -21.07 14.58 23.44
C ASP A 2 -20.15 13.38 23.46
N GLU A 3 -20.22 12.64 24.57
CA GLU A 3 -19.56 11.36 24.80
C GLU A 3 -19.93 10.38 23.67
N THR A 4 -19.05 10.28 22.69
CA THR A 4 -19.12 9.21 21.70
C THR A 4 -18.66 7.94 22.41
N ASN A 5 -19.61 7.09 22.82
CA ASN A 5 -19.37 5.75 23.38
C ASN A 5 -18.80 4.75 22.34
N GLY A 6 -18.12 5.25 21.30
CA GLY A 6 -17.57 4.46 20.20
C GLY A 6 -16.06 4.32 20.29
N MET A 7 -15.52 3.24 19.72
CA MET A 7 -14.08 3.10 19.51
C MET A 7 -13.62 4.02 18.37
N THR A 8 -12.67 4.91 18.64
CA THR A 8 -12.06 5.77 17.62
C THR A 8 -11.18 4.94 16.67
N LEU A 9 -11.57 4.86 15.39
CA LEU A 9 -10.79 4.15 14.36
C LEU A 9 -9.70 5.03 13.72
N PHE A 10 -9.97 6.34 13.64
CA PHE A 10 -9.05 7.39 13.19
C PHE A 10 -9.19 8.57 14.15
N ASP A 11 -8.09 8.95 14.80
CA ASP A 11 -8.05 10.00 15.83
C ASP A 11 -7.62 11.37 15.28
N GLY A 12 -7.27 11.44 13.99
CA GLY A 12 -6.71 12.63 13.36
C GLY A 12 -5.22 12.84 13.65
N GLY A 13 -4.55 11.86 14.26
CA GLY A 13 -3.11 11.84 14.49
C GLY A 13 -2.29 11.60 13.21
N TYR A 14 -0.97 11.71 13.35
CA TYR A 14 -0.04 11.55 12.22
C TYR A 14 0.31 10.09 11.90
N ASP A 15 0.05 9.17 12.83
CA ASP A 15 0.43 7.76 12.67
C ASP A 15 -0.40 7.07 11.58
N ARG A 16 -1.69 7.43 11.51
CA ARG A 16 -2.65 6.93 10.52
C ARG A 16 -3.44 8.07 9.89
N ALA A 17 -3.11 8.39 8.65
CA ALA A 17 -3.82 9.39 7.87
C ALA A 17 -4.96 8.76 7.06
N LEU A 18 -6.11 9.43 7.03
CA LEU A 18 -7.26 9.06 6.19
C LEU A 18 -7.33 9.97 4.97
N SER A 19 -7.39 9.38 3.77
CA SER A 19 -7.51 10.12 2.50
C SER A 19 -8.94 10.08 1.95
N GLY A 20 -9.70 9.02 2.24
CA GLY A 20 -11.08 8.92 1.79
C GLY A 20 -11.77 7.67 2.30
N ILE A 21 -13.10 7.67 2.24
CA ILE A 21 -13.95 6.54 2.58
C ILE A 21 -14.93 6.30 1.42
N THR A 22 -15.11 5.04 1.04
CA THR A 22 -16.15 4.59 0.12
C THR A 22 -17.09 3.64 0.84
N CYS A 23 -18.39 3.88 0.79
CA CYS A 23 -19.39 3.08 1.49
C CYS A 23 -20.12 2.14 0.52
N PHE A 24 -20.32 0.90 0.97
CA PHE A 24 -21.12 -0.13 0.33
C PHE A 24 -22.30 -0.48 1.25
N LYS A 25 -23.19 -1.37 0.80
CA LYS A 25 -24.33 -1.79 1.62
C LYS A 25 -23.94 -2.48 2.92
N GLN A 26 -22.91 -3.33 2.90
CA GLN A 26 -22.56 -4.20 4.03
C GLN A 26 -21.23 -3.82 4.71
N TYR A 27 -20.46 -2.91 4.11
CA TYR A 27 -19.16 -2.48 4.62
C TYR A 27 -18.79 -1.09 4.07
N ALA A 28 -17.80 -0.45 4.66
CA ALA A 28 -17.10 0.69 4.08
C ALA A 28 -15.61 0.39 3.97
N VAL A 29 -14.96 1.10 3.06
CA VAL A 29 -13.52 0.99 2.82
C VAL A 29 -12.88 2.35 3.03
N ALA A 30 -11.96 2.43 3.97
CA ALA A 30 -11.12 3.60 4.19
C ALA A 30 -9.79 3.41 3.45
N CYS A 31 -9.36 4.44 2.74
CA CYS A 31 -8.05 4.51 2.11
C CYS A 31 -7.23 5.62 2.75
N GLY A 32 -5.93 5.41 2.91
CA GLY A 32 -5.05 6.39 3.52
C GLY A 32 -3.63 5.87 3.65
N ARG A 33 -2.94 6.25 4.73
CA ARG A 33 -1.54 5.88 4.96
C ARG A 33 -1.29 5.55 6.43
N GLU A 34 -0.44 4.57 6.68
CA GLU A 34 0.08 4.25 8.01
C GLU A 34 1.51 3.75 7.88
N GLY A 35 2.40 4.24 8.74
CA GLY A 35 3.83 3.96 8.62
C GLY A 35 4.43 4.43 7.28
N GLY A 36 3.86 5.46 6.65
CA GLY A 36 4.38 6.12 5.43
C GLY A 36 4.07 5.43 4.10
N ILE A 37 3.27 4.37 4.08
CA ILE A 37 2.83 3.69 2.84
C ILE A 37 1.30 3.64 2.74
N PRO A 38 0.74 3.51 1.53
CA PRO A 38 -0.70 3.41 1.33
C PRO A 38 -1.31 2.22 2.05
N ARG A 39 -2.54 2.40 2.50
CA ARG A 39 -3.32 1.42 3.27
C ARG A 39 -4.76 1.44 2.83
N VAL A 40 -5.35 0.25 2.90
CA VAL A 40 -6.78 0.01 2.71
C VAL A 40 -7.28 -0.70 3.97
N TRP A 41 -8.27 -0.10 4.62
CA TRP A 41 -8.97 -0.68 5.76
C TRP A 41 -10.43 -0.94 5.41
N VAL A 42 -10.94 -2.05 5.88
CA VAL A 42 -12.32 -2.50 5.68
C VAL A 42 -13.06 -2.39 7.00
N MET A 43 -14.19 -1.70 6.99
CA MET A 43 -15.12 -1.54 8.11
C MET A 43 -16.39 -2.33 7.81
N LYS A 44 -16.61 -3.48 8.45
CA LYS A 44 -17.85 -4.25 8.26
C LYS A 44 -18.97 -3.75 9.17
N TYR A 45 -20.19 -3.78 8.65
CA TYR A 45 -21.38 -3.43 9.41
C TYR A 45 -22.03 -4.64 10.06
N ASP A 46 -22.56 -4.46 11.27
CA ASP A 46 -23.48 -5.41 11.87
C ASP A 46 -24.86 -5.26 11.22
N ASN A 47 -25.25 -6.25 10.42
CA ASN A 47 -26.54 -6.28 9.73
C ASN A 47 -27.63 -6.98 10.56
N ASN A 48 -27.35 -7.40 11.81
CA ASN A 48 -28.33 -8.06 12.67
C ASN A 48 -29.27 -7.09 13.40
N ASP A 49 -29.09 -5.78 13.23
CA ASP A 49 -29.95 -4.76 13.82
C ASP A 49 -31.10 -4.41 12.86
N ASP A 50 -32.21 -5.15 12.97
CA ASP A 50 -33.47 -4.93 12.24
C ASP A 50 -34.21 -3.63 12.65
N SER A 51 -33.55 -2.71 13.38
CA SER A 51 -34.10 -1.38 13.66
C SER A 51 -34.11 -0.49 12.41
N ILE A 52 -35.13 -0.74 11.58
CA ILE A 52 -35.52 -0.06 10.33
C ILE A 52 -35.58 1.50 10.40
N ASN A 53 -35.32 2.12 11.56
CA ASN A 53 -35.47 3.55 11.81
C ASN A 53 -34.25 4.26 12.43
N THR A 54 -33.08 3.63 12.48
CA THR A 54 -31.85 4.32 12.94
C THR A 54 -30.76 4.24 11.87
N CYS A 55 -30.28 5.40 11.41
CA CYS A 55 -29.18 5.56 10.45
C CYS A 55 -27.79 5.10 10.97
N SER A 56 -27.74 4.08 11.83
CA SER A 56 -26.57 3.73 12.63
C SER A 56 -26.24 2.24 12.50
N SER A 57 -25.88 1.79 11.31
CA SER A 57 -25.18 0.50 11.17
C SER A 57 -23.88 0.56 11.97
N LYS A 58 -23.78 -0.27 13.01
CA LYS A 58 -22.59 -0.32 13.87
C LYS A 58 -21.46 -1.01 13.14
N VAL A 59 -20.24 -0.45 13.18
CA VAL A 59 -19.05 -1.15 12.70
C VAL A 59 -18.72 -2.28 13.69
N CYS A 60 -18.74 -3.52 13.21
CA CYS A 60 -18.44 -4.70 14.01
C CYS A 60 -17.01 -5.22 13.82
N ASN A 61 -16.39 -4.91 12.67
CA ASN A 61 -15.01 -5.28 12.37
C ASN A 61 -14.28 -4.16 11.64
N PHE A 62 -12.98 -4.00 11.91
CA PHE A 62 -12.06 -3.05 11.27
C PHE A 62 -10.73 -3.75 10.96
N ASP A 63 -10.54 -4.13 9.71
CA ASP A 63 -9.36 -4.88 9.26
C ASP A 63 -8.52 -4.10 8.26
N GLN A 64 -7.21 -4.14 8.41
CA GLN A 64 -6.28 -3.65 7.39
C GLN A 64 -5.96 -4.78 6.39
N LEU A 65 -6.00 -4.48 5.09
CA LEU A 65 -5.47 -5.40 4.08
C LEU A 65 -3.94 -5.52 4.21
N THR A 66 -3.43 -6.76 4.22
CA THR A 66 -2.00 -7.06 4.30
C THR A 66 -1.45 -7.57 2.98
N PHE A 67 -0.14 -7.43 2.77
CA PHE A 67 0.57 -7.83 1.56
C PHE A 67 1.97 -8.29 1.94
N ASP A 68 2.54 -9.22 1.18
CA ASP A 68 3.83 -9.85 1.51
C ASP A 68 5.01 -8.87 1.39
N GLU A 69 4.93 -7.92 0.47
CA GLU A 69 6.00 -6.98 0.18
C GLU A 69 6.01 -5.82 1.18
N THR A 70 7.19 -5.38 1.60
CA THR A 70 7.34 -4.35 2.67
C THR A 70 7.12 -2.91 2.17
N ALA A 71 7.16 -2.71 0.85
CA ALA A 71 6.87 -1.46 0.18
C ALA A 71 6.04 -1.73 -1.08
N TYR A 72 4.89 -1.07 -1.19
CA TYR A 72 3.94 -1.23 -2.29
C TYR A 72 3.08 0.02 -2.43
N ASP A 73 2.35 0.08 -3.53
CA ASP A 73 1.22 0.98 -3.74
C ASP A 73 -0.07 0.17 -3.76
N VAL A 74 -1.08 0.63 -3.04
CA VAL A 74 -2.39 0.00 -3.01
C VAL A 74 -3.47 1.05 -2.91
N GLY A 75 -4.55 0.83 -3.65
CA GLY A 75 -5.70 1.73 -3.62
C GLY A 75 -6.96 1.07 -4.14
N LEU A 76 -8.08 1.70 -3.82
CA LEU A 76 -9.40 1.25 -4.28
C LEU A 76 -9.54 1.46 -5.80
N GLY A 77 -10.09 0.46 -6.48
CA GLY A 77 -10.55 0.60 -7.86
C GLY A 77 -11.89 1.34 -7.95
N SER A 78 -12.39 1.54 -9.17
CA SER A 78 -13.72 2.14 -9.37
C SER A 78 -14.83 1.16 -9.00
N HIS A 79 -15.79 1.62 -8.20
CA HIS A 79 -16.98 0.87 -7.84
C HIS A 79 -18.22 1.69 -8.22
N TYR A 80 -19.12 1.09 -9.00
CA TYR A 80 -20.37 1.72 -9.44
C TYR A 80 -21.61 1.04 -8.87
N GLU A 81 -21.44 -0.16 -8.28
CA GLU A 81 -22.49 -0.92 -7.62
C GLU A 81 -22.37 -0.78 -6.11
N TYR A 82 -23.44 -0.30 -5.47
CA TYR A 82 -23.49 -0.10 -4.02
C TYR A 82 -23.71 -1.41 -3.25
N ASP A 83 -24.55 -2.30 -3.80
CA ASP A 83 -24.88 -3.61 -3.23
C ASP A 83 -24.01 -4.69 -3.87
N THR A 84 -22.74 -4.75 -3.44
CA THR A 84 -21.76 -5.73 -3.90
C THR A 84 -20.99 -6.28 -2.72
N SER A 85 -20.56 -7.55 -2.81
CA SER A 85 -19.59 -8.18 -1.92
C SER A 85 -18.20 -8.25 -2.53
N ASP A 86 -18.02 -7.79 -3.77
CA ASP A 86 -16.73 -7.79 -4.44
C ASP A 86 -16.03 -6.44 -4.23
N LEU A 87 -14.88 -6.48 -3.56
CA LEU A 87 -13.98 -5.33 -3.42
C LEU A 87 -12.86 -5.42 -4.46
N VAL A 88 -12.74 -4.40 -5.29
CA VAL A 88 -11.69 -4.31 -6.32
C VAL A 88 -10.60 -3.33 -5.89
N ILE A 89 -9.35 -3.79 -5.84
CA ILE A 89 -8.18 -2.95 -5.54
C ILE A 89 -7.16 -2.98 -6.68
N GLY A 90 -6.44 -1.88 -6.84
CA GLY A 90 -5.17 -1.85 -7.55
C GLY A 90 -4.03 -2.12 -6.57
N TYR A 91 -3.11 -3.02 -6.93
CA TYR A 91 -1.91 -3.31 -6.17
C TYR A 91 -0.71 -3.39 -7.10
N ASP A 92 0.37 -2.71 -6.72
CA ASP A 92 1.67 -2.89 -7.35
C ASP A 92 2.80 -2.64 -6.34
N SER A 93 4.02 -2.99 -6.71
CA SER A 93 5.19 -2.71 -5.88
C SER A 93 6.39 -2.40 -6.75
N LEU A 94 7.55 -2.19 -6.15
CA LEU A 94 8.78 -2.00 -6.92
C LEU A 94 9.14 -3.19 -7.81
N ILE A 95 8.67 -4.40 -7.47
CA ILE A 95 8.95 -5.65 -8.21
C ILE A 95 7.68 -6.39 -8.67
N THR A 96 6.49 -5.94 -8.28
CA THR A 96 5.21 -6.52 -8.73
C THR A 96 4.52 -5.56 -9.69
N PRO A 97 4.38 -5.88 -10.99
CA PRO A 97 3.60 -5.07 -11.92
C PRO A 97 2.14 -4.90 -11.48
N LEU A 98 1.57 -3.75 -11.82
CA LEU A 98 0.19 -3.41 -11.45
C LEU A 98 -0.81 -4.51 -11.78
N SER A 99 -1.50 -4.95 -10.73
CA SER A 99 -2.55 -5.94 -10.79
C SER A 99 -3.83 -5.37 -10.19
N THR A 100 -4.95 -5.68 -10.86
CA THR A 100 -6.29 -5.43 -10.35
C THR A 100 -6.77 -6.72 -9.69
N LEU A 101 -6.99 -6.66 -8.38
CA LEU A 101 -7.38 -7.79 -7.56
C LEU A 101 -8.83 -7.61 -7.11
N LYS A 102 -9.59 -8.70 -7.13
CA LYS A 102 -10.91 -8.82 -6.51
C LYS A 102 -10.77 -9.57 -5.21
N ILE A 103 -11.36 -9.05 -4.15
CA ILE A 103 -11.42 -9.65 -2.82
C ILE A 103 -12.89 -9.90 -2.51
N ASP A 104 -13.25 -11.14 -2.19
CA ASP A 104 -14.59 -11.47 -1.72
C ASP A 104 -14.74 -11.06 -0.26
N MET A 105 -15.71 -10.17 0.00
CA MET A 105 -15.99 -9.59 1.31
C MET A 105 -16.97 -10.43 2.13
N SER A 106 -17.39 -11.60 1.64
CA SER A 106 -18.33 -12.49 2.32
C SER A 106 -17.75 -13.16 3.59
N HIS A 107 -16.43 -13.39 3.65
CA HIS A 107 -15.73 -14.03 4.78
C HIS A 107 -15.52 -13.09 5.97
N ASP A 108 -15.41 -13.56 7.21
CA ASP A 108 -15.22 -12.66 8.37
C ASP A 108 -13.85 -11.94 8.35
N SER A 109 -12.79 -12.65 7.95
CA SER A 109 -11.43 -12.13 7.81
C SER A 109 -11.09 -11.81 6.35
N MET A 110 -10.77 -10.54 6.07
CA MET A 110 -10.50 -10.05 4.70
C MET A 110 -9.15 -10.52 4.14
N ASN A 111 -8.25 -10.96 5.02
CA ASN A 111 -6.93 -11.47 4.62
C ASN A 111 -6.93 -13.00 4.43
N GLU A 112 -7.99 -13.69 4.85
CA GLU A 112 -8.21 -15.12 4.58
C GLU A 112 -9.03 -15.35 3.30
N GLY A 113 -9.72 -14.32 2.81
CA GLY A 113 -10.50 -14.38 1.57
C GLY A 113 -9.62 -14.60 0.33
N GLU A 114 -10.17 -15.33 -0.64
CA GLU A 114 -9.48 -15.58 -1.91
C GLU A 114 -9.30 -14.26 -2.69
N ARG A 115 -8.05 -13.95 -3.06
CA ARG A 115 -7.72 -12.81 -3.92
C ARG A 115 -7.66 -13.29 -5.37
N VAL A 116 -8.64 -12.87 -6.17
CA VAL A 116 -8.70 -13.23 -7.59
C VAL A 116 -8.07 -12.13 -8.44
N VAL A 117 -7.09 -12.48 -9.25
CA VAL A 117 -6.48 -11.53 -10.21
C VAL A 117 -7.43 -11.32 -11.38
N LEU A 118 -8.00 -10.13 -11.49
CA LEU A 118 -8.84 -9.75 -12.64
C LEU A 118 -8.00 -9.33 -13.85
N LYS A 119 -6.89 -8.63 -13.58
CA LYS A 119 -5.97 -8.15 -14.60
C LYS A 119 -4.58 -8.02 -14.01
N SER A 120 -3.57 -8.41 -14.76
CA SER A 120 -2.18 -8.07 -14.46
C SER A 120 -1.55 -7.36 -15.64
N LYS A 121 -0.71 -6.36 -15.37
CA LYS A 121 0.05 -5.66 -16.39
C LYS A 121 1.13 -6.58 -16.93
N ALA A 122 0.98 -7.02 -18.18
CA ALA A 122 2.02 -7.77 -18.87
C ALA A 122 3.27 -6.92 -19.09
N VAL A 123 4.43 -7.45 -18.69
CA VAL A 123 5.75 -6.84 -18.91
C VAL A 123 6.63 -7.91 -19.55
N PRO A 124 6.72 -7.95 -20.90
CA PRO A 124 7.48 -8.98 -21.59
C PRO A 124 8.95 -9.03 -21.14
N GLY A 125 9.47 -10.23 -20.87
CA GLY A 125 10.84 -10.44 -20.43
C GLY A 125 11.13 -10.09 -18.98
N TYR A 126 10.14 -9.65 -18.20
CA TYR A 126 10.31 -9.38 -16.77
C TYR A 126 10.11 -10.65 -15.94
N ASN A 127 11.11 -11.00 -15.14
CA ASN A 127 11.03 -12.05 -14.13
C ASN A 127 11.18 -11.42 -12.74
N LYS A 128 10.10 -11.43 -11.95
CA LYS A 128 10.09 -10.86 -10.59
C LYS A 128 11.19 -11.45 -9.70
N ASP A 129 11.50 -12.73 -9.87
CA ASP A 129 12.43 -13.44 -8.98
C ASP A 129 13.89 -12.98 -9.11
N GLU A 130 14.24 -12.27 -10.19
CA GLU A 130 15.56 -11.68 -10.39
C GLU A 130 15.77 -10.40 -9.58
N TYR A 131 14.70 -9.80 -9.04
CA TYR A 131 14.73 -8.50 -8.37
C TYR A 131 14.35 -8.62 -6.91
N GLY A 132 14.98 -7.77 -6.10
CA GLY A 132 14.62 -7.57 -4.69
C GLY A 132 14.16 -6.14 -4.47
N CYS A 133 13.34 -5.93 -3.45
CA CYS A 133 13.05 -4.62 -2.94
C CYS A 133 13.02 -4.63 -1.42
N ASP A 134 13.46 -3.54 -0.84
CA ASP A 134 13.49 -3.35 0.60
C ASP A 134 12.90 -2.00 0.97
N ARG A 135 12.58 -1.88 2.26
CA ARG A 135 12.23 -0.62 2.88
C ARG A 135 13.08 -0.44 4.14
N ILE A 136 13.85 0.63 4.17
CA ILE A 136 14.72 0.96 5.29
C ILE A 136 14.42 2.36 5.80
N THR A 137 15.00 2.69 6.94
CA THR A 137 14.91 4.02 7.54
C THR A 137 16.30 4.56 7.76
N VAL A 138 16.53 5.82 7.40
CA VAL A 138 17.80 6.52 7.60
C VAL A 138 17.58 7.80 8.38
N LYS A 139 18.48 8.12 9.31
CA LYS A 139 18.43 9.39 10.05
C LYS A 139 18.77 10.56 9.14
N SER A 140 17.96 11.62 9.22
CA SER A 140 18.24 12.94 8.67
C SER A 140 19.50 13.54 9.28
N ARG A 141 20.00 14.64 8.70
CA ARG A 141 21.16 15.41 9.20
C ARG A 141 20.99 15.89 10.65
N ASP A 142 19.75 16.03 11.12
CA ASP A 142 19.45 16.40 12.51
C ASP A 142 19.68 15.25 13.51
N GLY A 143 19.92 14.03 13.04
CA GLY A 143 20.15 12.84 13.86
C GLY A 143 18.90 12.28 14.54
N THR A 144 17.75 12.93 14.41
CA THR A 144 16.51 12.56 15.11
C THR A 144 15.42 12.11 14.14
N THR A 145 15.22 12.83 13.04
CA THR A 145 14.17 12.57 12.06
C THR A 145 14.49 11.31 11.25
N ASP A 146 13.55 10.37 11.22
CA ASP A 146 13.60 9.17 10.41
C ASP A 146 13.06 9.43 9.00
N ILE A 147 13.86 9.13 7.97
CA ILE A 147 13.47 9.23 6.56
C ILE A 147 13.31 7.81 5.99
N PRO A 148 12.09 7.41 5.62
CA PRO A 148 11.88 6.14 4.94
C PRO A 148 12.54 6.16 3.56
N ILE A 149 13.05 5.00 3.16
CA ILE A 149 13.66 4.77 1.86
C ILE A 149 13.14 3.46 1.29
N SER A 150 12.72 3.47 0.03
CA SER A 150 12.40 2.25 -0.71
C SER A 150 13.45 2.00 -1.79
N LEU A 151 13.96 0.78 -1.86
CA LEU A 151 15.02 0.39 -2.80
C LEU A 151 14.53 -0.74 -3.69
N VAL A 152 15.00 -0.75 -4.94
CA VAL A 152 14.86 -1.88 -5.85
C VAL A 152 16.16 -2.12 -6.59
N TYR A 153 16.50 -3.39 -6.74
CA TYR A 153 17.79 -3.85 -7.25
C TYR A 153 17.63 -5.23 -7.88
N ARG A 154 18.58 -5.62 -8.74
CA ARG A 154 18.73 -7.05 -9.08
C ARG A 154 19.45 -7.78 -7.95
N LYS A 155 19.01 -9.00 -7.64
CA LYS A 155 19.54 -9.78 -6.52
C LYS A 155 21.03 -10.08 -6.69
N ASP A 156 21.46 -10.45 -7.90
CA ASP A 156 22.87 -10.73 -8.24
C ASP A 156 23.80 -9.54 -7.95
N VAL A 157 23.36 -8.32 -8.26
CA VAL A 157 24.10 -7.07 -8.00
C VAL A 157 24.22 -6.81 -6.49
N MET A 158 23.12 -7.00 -5.75
CA MET A 158 23.13 -6.79 -4.31
C MET A 158 23.99 -7.83 -3.59
N GLU A 159 23.92 -9.10 -4.01
CA GLU A 159 24.78 -10.18 -3.49
C GLU A 159 26.27 -9.88 -3.70
N GLN A 160 26.67 -9.40 -4.88
CA GLN A 160 28.04 -8.97 -5.15
C GLN A 160 28.48 -7.84 -4.22
N HIS A 161 27.64 -6.84 -4.01
CA HIS A 161 27.95 -5.75 -3.08
C HIS A 161 28.12 -6.24 -1.64
N LEU A 162 27.21 -7.09 -1.17
CA LEU A 162 27.23 -7.60 0.20
C LEU A 162 28.42 -8.54 0.47
N HIS A 163 28.84 -9.33 -0.51
CA HIS A 163 29.94 -10.29 -0.36
C HIS A 163 31.31 -9.70 -0.66
N GLU A 164 31.42 -8.89 -1.71
CA GLU A 164 32.71 -8.41 -2.24
C GLU A 164 32.96 -6.91 -1.95
N GLY A 165 31.95 -6.19 -1.44
CA GLY A 165 32.04 -4.76 -1.17
C GLY A 165 32.10 -3.89 -2.42
N VAL A 166 31.71 -4.43 -3.59
CA VAL A 166 31.74 -3.71 -4.87
C VAL A 166 30.76 -2.52 -4.82
N PRO A 167 31.21 -1.28 -5.09
CA PRO A 167 30.30 -0.13 -5.12
C PRO A 167 29.24 -0.28 -6.21
N ILE A 168 27.98 -0.02 -5.87
CA ILE A 168 26.87 -0.11 -6.83
C ILE A 168 26.52 1.29 -7.38
N PRO A 169 26.52 1.50 -8.71
CA PRO A 169 25.97 2.70 -9.30
C PRO A 169 24.51 2.89 -8.89
N THR A 170 24.18 4.06 -8.33
CA THR A 170 22.89 4.27 -7.68
C THR A 170 22.15 5.46 -8.28
N HIS A 171 20.87 5.27 -8.61
CA HIS A 171 19.95 6.35 -8.93
C HIS A 171 19.11 6.67 -7.69
N LEU A 172 19.43 7.78 -7.03
CA LEU A 172 18.66 8.30 -5.90
C LEU A 172 17.61 9.33 -6.38
N TYR A 173 16.34 9.00 -6.21
CA TYR A 173 15.20 9.83 -6.61
C TYR A 173 14.49 10.42 -5.38
N GLY A 174 14.06 11.67 -5.48
CA GLY A 174 13.23 12.34 -4.48
C GLY A 174 12.44 13.50 -5.08
N TYR A 175 11.25 13.77 -4.52
CA TYR A 175 10.40 14.88 -4.92
C TYR A 175 10.23 15.91 -3.80
N GLY A 176 9.45 15.62 -2.76
CA GLY A 176 9.44 16.42 -1.52
C GLY A 176 8.70 17.76 -1.62
N SER A 177 7.58 17.84 -2.34
CA SER A 177 6.79 19.06 -2.41
C SER A 177 5.28 18.76 -2.52
N TYR A 178 4.46 19.72 -2.09
CA TYR A 178 2.99 19.72 -2.20
C TYR A 178 2.25 18.56 -1.49
N GLY A 179 2.91 17.84 -0.58
CA GLY A 179 2.35 16.62 0.02
C GLY A 179 2.20 15.48 -0.99
N ALA A 180 2.93 15.52 -2.11
CA ALA A 180 2.88 14.49 -3.13
C ALA A 180 3.77 13.31 -2.75
N CYS A 181 3.13 12.20 -2.40
CA CYS A 181 3.80 10.96 -2.02
C CYS A 181 4.36 10.23 -3.25
N MET A 182 5.62 9.79 -3.15
CA MET A 182 6.28 9.01 -4.21
C MET A 182 6.15 7.53 -3.92
N GLU A 183 5.09 6.88 -4.41
CA GLU A 183 4.83 5.48 -4.06
C GLU A 183 5.88 4.50 -4.58
N ALA A 184 6.06 3.43 -3.81
CA ALA A 184 6.91 2.28 -4.14
C ALA A 184 6.25 1.40 -5.21
N SER A 185 5.88 2.00 -6.34
CA SER A 185 5.10 1.39 -7.42
C SER A 185 5.97 0.87 -8.57
N PHE A 186 5.42 -0.03 -9.39
CA PHE A 186 6.18 -0.65 -10.47
C PHE A 186 6.37 0.33 -11.63
N ARG A 187 7.59 0.41 -12.16
CA ARG A 187 7.89 1.21 -13.36
C ARG A 187 8.85 0.47 -14.26
N ALA A 188 8.36 0.03 -15.43
CA ALA A 188 9.16 -0.64 -16.45
C ALA A 188 10.35 0.22 -16.94
N THR A 189 10.24 1.54 -16.85
CA THR A 189 11.32 2.49 -17.18
C THR A 189 12.55 2.37 -16.28
N ARG A 190 12.45 1.67 -15.13
CA ARG A 190 13.57 1.39 -14.24
C ARG A 190 14.37 0.15 -14.67
N LEU A 191 13.77 -0.78 -15.40
CA LEU A 191 14.41 -2.06 -15.77
C LEU A 191 15.74 -1.87 -16.50
N PRO A 192 15.89 -0.96 -17.50
CA PRO A 192 17.17 -0.77 -18.16
C PRO A 192 18.31 -0.32 -17.23
N LEU A 193 18.00 0.36 -16.12
CA LEU A 193 18.99 0.74 -15.10
C LEU A 193 19.35 -0.47 -14.25
N LEU A 194 18.34 -1.19 -13.77
CA LEU A 194 18.50 -2.38 -12.93
C LEU A 194 19.31 -3.46 -13.66
N ASP A 195 18.96 -3.73 -14.92
CA ASP A 195 19.63 -4.71 -15.79
C ASP A 195 21.07 -4.34 -16.15
N ARG A 196 21.48 -3.08 -15.90
CA ARG A 196 22.86 -2.60 -16.05
C ARG A 196 23.62 -2.56 -14.73
N GLY A 197 23.08 -3.19 -13.69
CA GLY A 197 23.73 -3.28 -12.39
C GLY A 197 23.53 -2.06 -11.50
N MET A 198 22.52 -1.22 -11.77
CA MET A 198 22.20 -0.10 -10.90
C MET A 198 21.19 -0.47 -9.81
N VAL A 199 21.25 0.23 -8.68
CA VAL A 199 20.15 0.28 -7.69
C VAL A 199 19.32 1.54 -7.94
N TYR A 200 18.00 1.42 -7.82
CA TYR A 200 17.09 2.57 -7.83
C TYR A 200 16.51 2.79 -6.43
N ILE A 201 16.60 4.02 -5.94
CA ILE A 201 16.19 4.40 -4.59
C ILE A 201 15.16 5.52 -4.66
N ILE A 202 14.09 5.41 -3.88
CA ILE A 202 13.14 6.47 -3.61
C ILE A 202 13.37 6.94 -2.16
N ALA A 203 13.84 8.18 -2.00
CA ALA A 203 13.90 8.83 -0.70
C ALA A 203 12.59 9.58 -0.43
N HIS A 204 11.86 9.14 0.60
CA HIS A 204 10.59 9.72 1.01
C HIS A 204 10.83 10.94 1.91
N VAL A 205 11.46 11.97 1.34
CA VAL A 205 11.82 13.20 2.05
C VAL A 205 10.59 14.03 2.41
N ARG A 206 10.71 14.83 3.48
CA ARG A 206 9.66 15.77 3.92
C ARG A 206 9.21 16.71 2.79
N GLY A 207 7.97 17.16 2.89
CA GLY A 207 7.32 18.03 1.92
C GLY A 207 6.46 17.26 0.91
N GLY A 208 6.71 15.96 0.75
CA GLY A 208 5.80 15.00 0.10
C GLY A 208 4.91 14.27 1.09
#